data_AF-A0A956TPW5-F1
#
_entry.id   AF-A0A956TPW5-F1
#
_cell.length_a   1.000
_cell.length_b   1.000
_cell.length_c   1.000
_cell.angle_alpha   90.00
_cell.angle_beta   90.00
_cell.angle_gamma   90.00
#
_symmetry.space_group_name_H-M   'P 1'
#
loop_
_entity.id
_entity.type
_entity.pdbx_description
1 polymer ?
#
loop_
_entity_poly.entity_id
_entity_poly.type
_entity_poly.pdbx_seq_one_letter_code
_entity_poly.pdbx_strand_id
1 'polypeptide(L)' 'MVGRKPDSSETGDDAELCCQGRVHIAYRGLADDRLYMAYDRTWQEVRFFKPNGLRVFCADCRRHLF' A
#
# COMPACT_ATOMS: atom_id res chain seq x y z
N MET A 1 19.95 23.83 -6.60
CA MET A 1 19.69 22.59 -5.82
C MET A 1 18.29 22.11 -6.17
N VAL A 2 18.16 21.18 -7.11
CA VAL A 2 16.84 20.66 -7.52
C VAL A 2 16.70 19.27 -6.90
N GLY A 3 15.95 19.18 -5.80
CA GLY A 3 15.64 17.92 -5.15
C GLY A 3 14.72 17.10 -6.04
N ARG A 4 15.24 16.01 -6.59
CA ARG A 4 14.44 14.97 -7.25
C ARG A 4 13.56 14.30 -6.19
N LYS A 5 12.28 14.67 -6.11
CA LYS A 5 11.26 13.78 -5.57
C LYS A 5 11.06 12.67 -6.60
N PRO A 6 11.17 11.39 -6.23
CA PRO A 6 10.89 10.32 -7.18
C PRO A 6 9.38 10.32 -7.46
N ASP A 7 9.06 10.71 -8.69
CA ASP A 7 8.29 9.91 -9.63
C ASP A 7 7.15 9.07 -9.01
N SER A 8 5.99 9.71 -8.86
CA SER A 8 4.69 9.04 -8.76
C SER A 8 4.30 8.57 -10.16
N SER A 9 4.95 7.51 -10.62
CA SER A 9 4.61 6.84 -11.88
C SER A 9 3.70 5.64 -11.61
N GLU A 10 2.66 5.59 -12.46
CA GLU A 10 2.02 4.38 -12.98
C GLU A 10 0.87 3.78 -12.17
N THR A 11 -0.32 4.35 -12.41
CA THR A 11 -1.64 3.70 -12.35
C THR A 11 -1.85 2.76 -13.55
N GLY A 12 -0.89 1.87 -13.80
CA GLY A 12 -0.98 0.77 -14.74
C GLY A 12 -0.80 -0.53 -13.95
N ASP A 13 -1.57 -1.56 -14.28
CA ASP A 13 -1.35 -2.94 -13.83
C ASP A 13 -1.96 -3.35 -12.47
N ASP A 14 -3.24 -3.02 -12.26
CA ASP A 14 -4.07 -3.53 -11.14
C ASP A 14 -4.10 -5.08 -10.97
N ALA A 15 -3.59 -5.84 -11.95
CA ALA A 15 -3.54 -7.30 -11.95
C ALA A 15 -2.14 -7.90 -11.71
N GLU A 16 -1.05 -7.11 -11.74
CA GLU A 16 0.33 -7.59 -11.53
C GLU A 16 0.98 -7.08 -10.24
N LEU A 17 0.23 -6.31 -9.43
CA LEU A 17 0.78 -5.60 -8.27
C LEU A 17 1.39 -6.48 -7.18
N CYS A 18 1.06 -7.77 -7.09
CA CYS A 18 1.74 -8.64 -6.13
C CYS A 18 1.76 -10.09 -6.58
N CYS A 19 2.91 -10.75 -6.35
CA CYS A 19 3.24 -12.11 -6.78
C CYS A 19 2.11 -13.14 -6.61
N GLN A 20 1.32 -13.02 -5.54
CA GLN A 20 0.20 -13.91 -5.22
C GLN A 20 -1.11 -13.16 -4.88
N GLY A 21 -1.19 -11.85 -5.19
CA GLY A 21 -2.37 -11.03 -4.86
C GLY A 21 -2.60 -10.76 -3.36
N ARG A 22 -1.64 -11.13 -2.49
CA ARG A 22 -1.67 -10.88 -1.04
C ARG A 22 -0.77 -9.72 -0.64
N VAL A 23 -1.27 -8.82 0.19
CA VAL A 23 -0.60 -7.59 0.60
C VAL A 23 -0.61 -7.40 2.12
N HIS A 24 0.35 -6.60 2.58
CA HIS A 24 0.38 -6.02 3.91
C HIS A 24 0.01 -4.55 3.79
N ILE A 25 -0.95 -4.11 4.59
CA ILE A 25 -1.49 -2.75 4.55
C ILE A 25 -1.16 -2.10 5.88
N ALA A 26 -0.30 -1.08 5.85
CA ALA A 26 -0.13 -0.18 6.97
C ALA A 26 -1.09 1.00 6.82
N TYR A 27 -1.83 1.34 7.86
CA TYR A 27 -2.82 2.42 7.84
C TYR A 27 -2.84 3.16 9.18
N ARG A 28 -3.27 4.42 9.18
CA ARG A 28 -3.49 5.17 10.42
C ARG A 28 -4.92 4.97 10.92
N GLY A 29 -5.07 4.69 12.20
CA GLY A 29 -6.37 4.58 12.86
C GLY A 29 -7.03 5.96 12.94
N LEU A 30 -8.32 6.05 12.61
CA LEU A 30 -9.03 7.33 12.57
C LEU A 30 -9.21 7.97 13.96
N ALA A 31 -9.26 7.16 15.02
CA ALA A 31 -9.50 7.64 16.39
C ALA A 31 -8.21 8.09 17.10
N ASP A 32 -7.11 7.37 16.90
CA ASP A 32 -5.86 7.55 17.68
C ASP A 32 -4.67 8.00 16.83
N ASP A 33 -4.83 8.11 15.51
CA ASP A 33 -3.76 8.37 14.52
C ASP A 33 -2.58 7.37 14.57
N ARG A 34 -2.71 6.31 15.36
CA ARG A 34 -1.70 5.25 15.49
C ARG A 34 -1.57 4.46 14.21
N LEU A 35 -0.34 4.05 13.90
CA LEU A 35 -0.05 3.18 12.77
C LEU A 35 -0.44 1.74 13.13
N TYR A 36 -1.31 1.15 12.32
CA TYR A 36 -1.71 -0.24 12.37
C TYR A 36 -1.22 -0.97 11.13
N MET A 37 -1.06 -2.29 11.23
CA MET A 37 -0.63 -3.14 10.13
C MET A 37 -1.59 -4.32 9.99
N ALA A 38 -2.21 -4.44 8.83
CA ALA A 38 -3.02 -5.59 8.43
C ALA A 38 -2.17 -6.50 7.56
N TYR A 39 -1.93 -7.73 8.02
CA TYR A 39 -1.18 -8.73 7.29
C TYR A 39 -2.10 -9.63 6.46
N ASP A 40 -1.53 -10.25 5.42
CA ASP A 40 -2.18 -11.27 4.59
C ASP A 40 -3.56 -10.85 4.01
N ARG A 41 -3.68 -9.60 3.55
CA ARG A 41 -4.91 -9.06 2.93
C ARG A 41 -4.88 -9.22 1.43
N THR A 42 -6.03 -9.24 0.78
CA THR A 42 -6.10 -9.22 -0.69
C THR A 42 -6.02 -7.79 -1.23
N TRP A 43 -5.55 -7.60 -2.47
CA TRP A 43 -5.55 -6.27 -3.12
C TRP A 43 -6.96 -5.64 -3.14
N GLN A 44 -8.00 -6.46 -3.31
CA GLN A 44 -9.39 -6.00 -3.31
C GLN A 44 -9.84 -5.43 -1.96
N GLU A 45 -9.23 -5.86 -0.85
CA GLU A 45 -9.55 -5.32 0.48
C GLU A 45 -8.95 -3.92 0.70
N VAL A 46 -7.90 -3.54 -0.05
CA VAL A 46 -7.23 -2.24 0.06
C VAL A 46 -8.20 -1.08 -0.12
N ARG A 47 -9.20 -1.22 -1.00
CA ARG A 47 -10.22 -0.20 -1.27
C ARG A 47 -11.07 0.17 -0.04
N PHE A 48 -11.13 -0.69 0.98
CA PHE A 48 -11.88 -0.43 2.21
C PHE A 48 -11.10 0.41 3.22
N PHE A 49 -9.79 0.56 3.02
CA PHE A 49 -8.95 1.40 3.87
C PHE A 49 -8.96 2.84 3.35
N LYS A 50 -8.90 3.80 4.28
CA LYS A 50 -8.82 5.21 3.93
C LYS A 50 -7.43 5.50 3.32
N PRO A 51 -7.35 6.30 2.24
CA PRO A 51 -6.08 6.60 1.57
C PRO A 51 -5.14 7.47 2.42
N ASN A 52 -5.67 8.16 3.44
CA ASN A 52 -4.87 9.01 4.31
C ASN A 52 -3.92 8.17 5.19
N GLY A 53 -2.63 8.19 4.83
CA GLY A 53 -1.59 7.44 5.54
C GLY A 53 -1.61 5.93 5.27
N LEU A 54 -2.24 5.51 4.18
CA LEU A 54 -2.19 4.14 3.69
C LEU A 54 -0.83 3.85 3.06
N ARG A 55 -0.25 2.70 3.38
CA ARG A 55 0.94 2.16 2.71
C ARG A 55 0.73 0.68 2.45
N VAL A 56 0.88 0.25 1.21
CA VAL A 56 0.62 -1.13 0.80
C VAL A 56 1.91 -1.77 0.33
N PHE A 57 2.17 -2.98 0.83
CA PHE A 57 3.34 -3.76 0.52
C PHE A 57 2.91 -5.13 0.02
N CYS A 58 3.63 -5.72 -0.94
CA CYS A 58 3.39 -7.11 -1.31
C CYS A 58 3.79 -8.05 -0.16
N ALA A 59 2.98 -9.05 0.14
CA ALA A 59 3.28 -9.98 1.25
C ALA A 59 4.51 -10.85 0.97
N ASP A 60 4.77 -11.14 -0.31
CA ASP A 60 5.82 -12.07 -0.73
C ASP A 60 7.16 -11.35 -0.93
N CYS A 61 7.20 -10.41 -1.88
CA CYS A 61 8.43 -9.69 -2.23
C CYS A 61 8.66 -8.43 -1.38
N ARG A 62 7.74 -8.06 -0.48
CA ARG A 62 7.80 -6.86 0.37
C ARG A 62 7.99 -5.54 -0.38
N ARG A 63 7.77 -5.55 -1.70
CA ARG A 63 7.81 -4.37 -2.56
C ARG A 63 6.70 -3.41 -2.15
N HIS A 64 7.02 -2.11 -2.12
CA HIS A 64 6.04 -1.05 -1.92
C HIS A 64 5.21 -0.86 -3.18
N LEU A 65 3.89 -0.88 -3.03
CA LEU A 65 2.91 -0.81 -4.12
C LEU A 65 2.17 0.52 -4.14
N PHE A 66 1.87 1.07 -2.96
CA PHE A 66 1.07 2.29 -2.80
C PHE A 66 1.46 3.02 -1.51
#